data_AF-A0A1V4AWA1-F1
#
_entry.id   AF-A0A1V4AWA1-F1
#
_cell.length_a   1.000
_cell.length_b   1.000
_cell.length_c   1.000
_cell.angle_alpha   90.00
_cell.angle_beta   90.00
_cell.angle_gamma   90.00
#
_symmetry.space_group_name_H-M   'P 1'
#
loop_
_entity.id
_entity.type
_entity.pdbx_description
1 polymer ?
#
loop_
_entity_poly.entity_id
_entity_poly.type
_entity_poly.pdbx_seq_one_letter_code
_entity_poly.pdbx_strand_id
1 'polypeptide(L)'
;MAVRKLIKKERGLFPIAVYEYFCYVTTERFSPIKAHRSYEKRATCETWIEECKGQMNVGHVRRGEFLANAALFQCAVLAYNLLK
;
A
#
# COMPACT_ATOMS: atom_id res chain seq x y z
N MET A 1 18.18 4.22 -2.18
CA MET A 1 18.16 5.00 -0.91
C MET A 1 17.90 4.04 0.24
N ALA A 2 18.60 4.17 1.37
CA ALA A 2 18.46 3.24 2.49
C ALA A 2 17.99 3.96 3.77
N VAL A 3 17.08 3.32 4.52
CA VAL A 3 16.59 3.78 5.81
C VAL A 3 16.66 2.61 6.79
N ARG A 4 16.99 2.88 8.06
CA ARG A 4 16.91 1.91 9.14
C ARG A 4 15.97 2.40 10.22
N LYS A 5 15.17 1.49 10.79
CA LYS A 5 14.26 1.75 11.91
C LYS A 5 14.70 0.94 13.11
N LEU A 6 14.87 1.58 14.26
CA LEU A 6 15.17 0.86 15.50
C LEU A 6 13.91 0.12 15.96
N ILE A 7 14.00 -1.20 16.09
CA ILE A 7 12.88 -2.05 16.53
C ILE A 7 12.93 -2.23 18.04
N LYS A 8 14.08 -2.69 18.54
CA LYS A 8 14.26 -3.00 19.96
C LYS A 8 15.72 -2.91 20.34
N LYS A 9 15.98 -2.76 21.64
CA LYS A 9 17.31 -2.97 22.22
C LYS A 9 17.27 -4.27 23.00
N GLU A 10 18.00 -5.26 22.53
CA GLU A 10 18.14 -6.53 23.25
C GLU A 10 19.11 -6.35 24.42
N ARG A 11 18.71 -6.88 25.58
CA ARG A 11 19.54 -6.87 26.79
C ARG A 11 20.38 -8.16 26.81
N GLY A 12 21.58 -8.09 26.25
CA GLY A 12 22.65 -9.07 26.46
C GLY A 12 23.74 -8.49 27.37
N LEU A 13 24.94 -9.10 27.35
CA LEU A 13 26.14 -8.59 28.05
C LEU A 13 26.46 -7.14 27.66
N PHE A 14 26.09 -6.75 26.43
CA PHE A 14 26.02 -5.37 25.95
C PHE A 14 24.64 -5.08 25.35
N PRO A 15 24.13 -3.84 25.45
CA PRO A 15 22.87 -3.45 24.81
C PRO A 15 23.04 -3.41 23.29
N ILE A 16 22.43 -4.35 22.57
CA ILE A 16 22.50 -4.42 21.11
C ILE A 16 21.22 -3.83 20.51
N ALA A 17 21.37 -2.84 19.65
CA ALA A 17 20.26 -2.22 18.93
C ALA A 17 19.91 -3.06 17.69
N VAL A 18 18.68 -3.57 17.66
CA VAL A 18 18.12 -4.32 16.52
C VAL A 18 17.41 -3.35 15.60
N TYR A 19 17.84 -3.32 14.34
CA TYR A 19 17.29 -2.46 13.31
C TYR A 19 16.59 -3.28 12.23
N GLU A 20 15.52 -2.71 11.68
CA GLU A 20 14.93 -3.12 10.42
C GLU A 20 15.45 -2.20 9.31
N TYR A 21 15.78 -2.78 8.16
CA TYR A 21 16.43 -2.08 7.06
C TYR A 21 15.51 -2.06 5.83
N PHE A 22 15.40 -0.89 5.22
CA PHE A 22 14.59 -0.66 4.03
C PHE A 22 15.46 -0.08 2.92
N CYS A 23 15.32 -0.62 1.71
CA CYS A 23 15.97 -0.10 0.52
C CYS A 23 14.92 0.27 -0.54
N TYR A 24 14.97 1.52 -0.99
CA TYR A 24 14.09 2.05 -2.02
C TYR A 24 14.87 2.38 -3.28
N VAL A 25 14.38 1.87 -4.42
CA VAL A 25 14.84 2.24 -5.75
C VAL A 25 13.73 3.08 -6.37
N THR A 26 14.07 4.29 -6.80
CA THR A 26 13.14 5.23 -7.41
C THR A 26 13.88 6.06 -8.45
N THR A 27 13.19 6.43 -9.51
CA THR A 27 13.66 7.38 -10.54
C THR A 27 13.51 8.84 -10.08
N GLU A 28 12.75 9.07 -9.00
CA GLU A 28 12.50 10.40 -8.46
C GLU A 28 13.60 10.85 -7.49
N ARG A 29 13.86 12.16 -7.44
CA ARG A 29 14.85 12.76 -6.53
C ARG A 29 14.25 12.96 -5.14
N PHE A 30 14.06 11.88 -4.40
CA PHE A 30 13.65 11.92 -3.01
C PHE A 30 14.82 11.92 -2.02
N SER A 31 14.56 12.41 -0.80
CA SER A 31 15.41 12.05 0.34
C SER A 31 14.99 10.66 0.85
N PRO A 32 15.88 9.89 1.50
CA PRO A 32 15.56 8.55 1.98
C PRO A 32 14.29 8.49 2.86
N ILE A 33 14.08 9.49 3.72
CA ILE A 33 12.88 9.56 4.58
C ILE A 33 11.61 9.88 3.78
N LYS A 34 11.71 10.71 2.74
CA LYS A 34 10.59 11.02 1.83
C LYS A 34 10.24 9.79 0.99
N ALA A 35 11.23 9.04 0.52
CA ALA A 35 11.02 7.78 -0.18
C ALA A 35 10.30 6.76 0.71
N HIS A 36 10.74 6.61 1.98
CA HIS A 36 10.08 5.74 2.96
C HIS A 36 8.60 6.12 3.15
N ARG A 37 8.30 7.40 3.41
CA ARG A 37 6.91 7.89 3.57
C ARG A 37 6.07 7.77 2.29
N SER A 38 6.67 8.00 1.13
CA SER A 38 5.97 7.83 -0.14
C SER A 38 5.57 6.36 -0.33
N TYR A 39 6.45 5.44 0.05
CA TYR A 39 6.18 4.00 0.00
C TYR A 39 5.08 3.57 0.98
N GLU A 40 4.91 4.24 2.13
CA GLU A 40 3.80 3.96 3.06
C GLU A 40 2.42 4.11 2.39
N LYS A 41 2.29 4.96 1.36
CA LYS A 41 1.03 5.10 0.59
C LYS A 41 0.64 3.82 -0.15
N ARG A 42 1.57 2.90 -0.39
CA ARG A 42 1.29 1.59 -0.98
C ARG A 42 0.35 0.77 -0.10
N ALA A 43 0.50 0.86 1.23
CA ALA A 43 -0.38 0.16 2.16
C ALA A 43 -1.84 0.64 2.00
N THR A 44 -2.05 1.94 1.77
CA THR A 44 -3.38 2.49 1.47
C THR A 44 -3.96 1.91 0.18
N CYS A 45 -3.16 1.77 -0.87
CA CYS A 45 -3.61 1.13 -2.11
C CYS A 45 -3.96 -0.36 -1.89
N GLU A 46 -3.17 -1.09 -1.10
CA GLU A 46 -3.46 -2.50 -0.77
C GLU A 46 -4.76 -2.63 0.03
N THR A 47 -5.01 -1.74 1.00
CA THR A 47 -6.29 -1.67 1.71
C THR A 47 -7.45 -1.38 0.75
N TRP A 48 -7.31 -0.43 -0.18
CA TRP A 48 -8.37 -0.13 -1.14
C TRP A 48 -8.65 -1.30 -2.07
N ILE A 49 -7.62 -2.05 -2.49
CA ILE A 49 -7.79 -3.26 -3.30
C ILE A 49 -8.53 -4.35 -2.51
N GLU A 50 -8.20 -4.54 -1.23
CA GLU A 50 -8.91 -5.48 -0.34
C GLU A 50 -10.37 -5.07 -0.15
N GLU A 51 -10.64 -3.79 0.14
CA GLU A 51 -12.01 -3.25 0.25
C GLU A 51 -12.79 -3.42 -1.07
N CYS A 52 -12.15 -3.16 -2.22
CA CYS A 52 -12.76 -3.38 -3.53
C CYS A 52 -13.08 -4.86 -3.80
N LYS A 53 -12.22 -5.78 -3.38
CA LYS A 53 -12.47 -7.21 -3.56
C LYS A 53 -13.56 -7.72 -2.63
N GLY A 54 -13.53 -7.31 -1.36
CA GLY A 54 -14.46 -7.75 -0.32
C GLY A 54 -15.82 -7.07 -0.41
N GLN A 55 -15.86 -5.74 -0.26
CA GLN A 55 -17.12 -5.00 -0.14
C GLN A 55 -17.82 -4.79 -1.48
N MET A 56 -17.06 -4.54 -2.55
CA MET A 56 -17.62 -4.27 -3.88
C MET A 56 -17.82 -5.55 -4.72
N ASN A 57 -17.43 -6.72 -4.19
CA ASN A 57 -17.56 -8.04 -4.80
C ASN A 57 -17.16 -8.11 -6.28
N VAL A 58 -16.18 -7.28 -6.68
CA VAL A 58 -15.77 -7.10 -8.08
C VAL A 58 -15.22 -8.40 -8.69
N GLY A 59 -14.76 -9.34 -7.86
CA GLY A 59 -14.30 -10.67 -8.29
C GLY A 59 -15.42 -11.58 -8.82
N HIS A 60 -16.68 -11.34 -8.44
CA HIS A 60 -17.83 -12.17 -8.86
C HIS A 60 -18.67 -11.53 -9.98
N VAL A 61 -18.42 -10.27 -10.32
CA VAL A 61 -19.06 -9.58 -11.44
C VAL A 61 -18.35 -9.98 -12.74
N ARG A 62 -18.59 -11.20 -13.21
CA ARG A 62 -18.14 -11.65 -14.54
C ARG A 62 -19.24 -11.37 -15.55
N ARG A 63 -19.23 -10.18 -16.15
CA ARG A 63 -19.87 -10.03 -17.47
C ARG A 63 -18.88 -10.49 -18.53
N GLY A 64 -19.37 -11.16 -19.58
CA GLY A 64 -18.55 -11.67 -20.68
C GLY A 64 -17.86 -10.58 -21.52
N GLU A 65 -18.15 -9.31 -21.24
CA GLU A 65 -17.60 -8.15 -21.93
C GLU A 65 -16.71 -7.31 -21.00
N PHE A 66 -15.49 -7.03 -21.45
CA PHE A 66 -14.49 -6.25 -20.71
C PHE A 66 -14.97 -4.83 -20.37
N LEU A 67 -15.62 -4.16 -21.34
CA LEU A 67 -16.10 -2.78 -21.16
C LEU A 67 -17.20 -2.68 -20.11
N ALA A 68 -18.08 -3.68 -20.02
CA ALA A 68 -19.11 -3.73 -19.00
C ALA A 68 -18.51 -3.87 -17.59
N ASN A 69 -17.49 -4.71 -17.42
CA ASN A 69 -16.79 -4.85 -16.14
C ASN A 69 -16.00 -3.58 -15.78
N ALA A 70 -15.38 -2.92 -16.77
CA ALA A 70 -14.68 -1.65 -16.58
C ALA A 70 -15.63 -0.52 -16.14
N ALA A 71 -16.79 -0.40 -16.78
CA ALA A 71 -17.82 0.58 -16.42
C ALA A 71 -18.35 0.33 -15.00
N LEU A 72 -18.67 -0.92 -14.65
CA LEU A 72 -19.13 -1.28 -13.30
C LEU A 72 -18.08 -0.96 -12.23
N PHE A 73 -16.80 -1.24 -12.51
CA PHE A 73 -15.71 -0.88 -11.61
C PHE A 73 -15.59 0.63 -11.41
N GLN A 74 -15.64 1.42 -12.49
CA GLN A 74 -15.59 2.88 -12.42
C GLN A 74 -16.78 3.47 -11.65
N CYS A 75 -18.00 2.98 -11.91
CA CYS A 75 -19.19 3.39 -11.16
C CYS A 75 -19.07 3.08 -9.67
N ALA A 76 -18.50 1.93 -9.33
CA ALA A 76 -18.34 1.51 -7.95
C ALA A 76 -17.26 2.35 -7.23
N VAL A 77 -16.16 2.70 -7.91
CA VAL A 77 -15.16 3.65 -7.39
C VAL A 77 -15.77 5.05 -7.17
N LEU A 78 -16.59 5.52 -8.12
CA LEU A 78 -17.29 6.80 -8.00
C LEU A 78 -18.25 6.81 -6.81
N ALA A 79 -19.06 5.76 -6.66
CA ALA A 79 -19.99 5.63 -5.54
C ALA A 79 -19.27 5.61 -4.19
N TYR A 80 -18.15 4.88 -4.10
CA TYR A 80 -17.32 4.87 -2.89
C TYR A 80 -16.77 6.25 -2.55
N ASN A 81 -16.34 7.04 -3.55
CA ASN A 81 -15.86 8.40 -3.33
C ASN A 81 -16.97 9.40 -2.93
N LEU A 82 -18.24 9.10 -3.24
CA LEU A 82 -19.38 9.95 -2.89
C LEU A 82 -19.99 9.63 -1.52
N LEU A 83 -19.86 8.38 -1.06
CA LEU A 83 -20.42 7.90 0.22
C LEU A 83 -19.46 8.05 1.41
N LYS A 84 -18.24 8.53 1.15
CA LYS A 84 -17.18 8.74 2.13
C LYS A 84 -17.11 10.20 2.55
#